data_AF-A0A067BNK4-F1
#
_entry.id   AF-A0A067BNK4-F1
#
_cell.length_a   1.000
_cell.length_b   1.000
_cell.length_c   1.000
_cell.angle_alpha   90.00
_cell.angle_beta   90.00
_cell.angle_gamma   90.00
#
_symmetry.space_group_name_H-M   'P 1'
#
loop_
_entity.id
_entity.type
_entity.pdbx_description
1 polymer ?
#
loop_
_entity_poly.entity_id
_entity_poly.type
_entity_poly.pdbx_seq_one_letter_code
_entity_poly.pdbx_strand_id
1 'polypeptide(L)'
;MPLLRHLALTHGSVGFAFVDASTWPDLESIAFERVTLTATAQIALQAYFDRVQNLREVSFAGPECMAATSWIPTSTTRALREGCNASSPLHLDLTANDIGIKGVGALLKALATCLYVRIEIACTNFDLLAPYKTEIEAFAAFHGVAATVTHEHYTLCSPSTHFQYYYAM
;
A
#
# COMPACT_ATOMS: atom_id res chain seq x y z
N MET A 1 12.50 22.98 -2.01
CA MET A 1 11.11 23.34 -1.66
C MET A 1 10.65 22.42 -0.52
N PRO A 2 10.84 22.79 0.76
CA PRO A 2 10.69 21.85 1.88
C PRO A 2 9.30 21.90 2.56
N LEU A 3 8.20 21.99 1.80
CA LEU A 3 6.85 22.09 2.40
C LEU A 3 5.79 21.19 1.78
N LEU A 4 6.15 20.34 0.82
CA LEU A 4 5.18 19.44 0.20
C LEU A 4 4.93 18.26 1.14
N ARG A 5 3.77 18.28 1.80
CA ARG A 5 3.30 17.22 2.72
C ARG A 5 2.30 16.28 2.07
N HIS A 6 1.59 16.75 1.05
CA HIS A 6 0.55 15.99 0.37
C HIS A 6 0.72 16.14 -1.14
N LEU A 7 0.82 15.02 -1.84
CA LEU A 7 0.88 14.96 -3.29
C LEU A 7 -0.32 14.14 -3.79
N ALA A 8 -1.20 14.76 -4.57
CA ALA A 8 -2.31 14.09 -5.22
C ALA A 8 -2.25 14.36 -6.72
N LEU A 9 -2.23 13.29 -7.53
CA LEU A 9 -2.33 13.37 -8.97
C LEU A 9 -3.55 12.58 -9.44
N THR A 10 -4.39 13.25 -10.23
CA THR A 10 -5.60 12.67 -10.82
C THR A 10 -5.47 12.70 -12.34
N HIS A 11 -5.60 11.54 -12.96
CA HIS A 11 -5.51 11.31 -14.40
C HIS A 11 -4.15 11.66 -15.01
N GLY A 12 -3.76 10.91 -16.04
CA GLY A 12 -2.60 11.21 -16.87
C GLY A 12 -1.46 10.23 -16.69
N SER A 13 -0.25 10.66 -17.06
CA SER A 13 0.94 9.81 -17.02
C SER A 13 2.09 10.51 -16.32
N VAL A 14 2.67 9.81 -15.35
CA VAL A 14 3.88 10.25 -14.66
C VAL A 14 5.07 9.52 -15.27
N GLY A 15 5.95 10.31 -15.89
CA GLY A 15 7.18 9.84 -16.52
C GLY A 15 8.44 10.33 -15.79
N PHE A 16 9.43 10.78 -16.57
CA PHE A 16 10.75 11.22 -16.08
C PHE A 16 10.73 12.39 -15.09
N ALA A 17 9.66 13.19 -15.05
CA ALA A 17 9.56 14.32 -14.13
C ALA A 17 9.57 13.91 -12.64
N PHE A 18 9.33 12.62 -12.35
CA PHE A 18 9.32 12.09 -10.98
C PHE A 18 10.71 11.74 -10.42
N VAL A 19 11.77 11.82 -11.24
CA VAL A 19 13.13 11.38 -10.85
C VAL A 19 13.74 12.27 -9.75
N ASP A 20 13.20 13.48 -9.55
CA ASP A 20 13.65 14.40 -8.50
C ASP A 20 12.82 14.33 -7.19
N ALA A 21 12.10 13.21 -6.98
CA ALA A 21 11.31 12.98 -5.76
C ALA A 21 12.13 13.01 -4.45
N SER A 22 13.47 12.98 -4.53
CA SER A 22 14.37 13.27 -3.39
C SER A 22 14.15 14.64 -2.75
N THR A 23 13.40 15.53 -3.39
CA THR A 23 13.12 16.88 -2.91
C THR A 23 11.95 16.99 -1.91
N TRP A 24 11.26 15.88 -1.58
CA TRP A 24 10.09 15.88 -0.67
C TRP A 24 10.34 15.10 0.64
N PRO A 25 11.31 15.50 1.48
CA PRO A 25 11.65 14.77 2.71
C PRO A 25 10.50 14.73 3.75
N ASP A 26 9.59 15.71 3.67
CA ASP A 26 8.49 15.91 4.62
C ASP A 26 7.13 15.44 4.10
N LEU A 27 7.11 14.62 3.04
CA LEU A 27 5.87 14.13 2.47
C LEU A 27 5.20 13.12 3.41
N GLU A 28 3.93 13.35 3.69
CA GLU A 28 3.10 12.54 4.58
C GLU A 28 2.06 11.74 3.80
N SER A 29 1.57 12.25 2.66
CA SER A 29 0.64 11.50 1.81
C SER A 29 0.94 11.59 0.32
N ILE A 30 0.73 10.47 -0.38
CA ILE A 30 0.75 10.36 -1.84
C ILE A 30 -0.55 9.71 -2.31
N ALA A 31 -1.24 10.32 -3.27
CA ALA A 31 -2.41 9.75 -3.91
C ALA A 31 -2.28 9.79 -5.43
N PHE A 32 -2.50 8.66 -6.09
CA PHE A 32 -2.55 8.53 -7.54
C PHE A 32 -3.89 7.95 -7.96
N GLU A 33 -4.71 8.74 -8.62
CA GLU A 33 -5.99 8.30 -9.16
C GLU A 33 -5.91 8.24 -10.70
N ARG A 34 -6.06 7.04 -11.27
CA ARG A 34 -6.05 6.81 -12.72
C ARG A 34 -4.79 7.36 -13.42
N VAL A 35 -3.66 7.23 -12.73
CA VAL A 35 -2.36 7.70 -13.20
C VAL A 35 -1.55 6.52 -13.74
N THR A 36 -1.08 6.64 -14.98
CA THR A 36 -0.16 5.66 -15.56
C THR A 36 1.28 5.99 -15.16
N LEU A 37 1.90 5.14 -14.34
CA LEU A 37 3.32 5.26 -13.98
C LEU A 37 4.19 4.53 -15.00
N THR A 38 5.11 5.25 -15.65
CA THR A 38 6.13 4.60 -16.49
C THR A 38 7.09 3.76 -15.63
N ALA A 39 7.80 2.79 -16.25
CA ALA A 39 8.80 2.00 -15.52
C ALA A 39 9.85 2.86 -14.81
N THR A 40 10.25 3.99 -15.40
CA THR A 40 11.18 4.95 -14.77
C THR A 40 10.55 5.61 -13.54
N ALA A 41 9.28 6.04 -13.62
CA ALA A 41 8.57 6.62 -12.49
C ALA A 41 8.40 5.62 -11.34
N GLN A 42 8.16 4.34 -11.66
CA GLN A 42 8.10 3.26 -10.68
C GLN A 42 9.43 3.08 -9.95
N ILE A 43 10.56 3.06 -10.68
CA ILE A 43 11.90 2.97 -10.08
C ILE A 43 12.19 4.18 -9.17
N ALA A 44 11.80 5.38 -9.60
CA ALA A 44 11.98 6.60 -8.82
C ALA A 44 11.14 6.60 -7.53
N LEU A 45 9.86 6.21 -7.63
CA LEU A 45 8.96 6.05 -6.48
C LEU A 45 9.47 4.97 -5.52
N GLN A 46 9.94 3.84 -6.04
CA GLN A 46 10.58 2.79 -5.25
C GLN A 46 11.77 3.36 -4.46
N ALA A 47 12.71 4.01 -5.15
CA ALA A 47 13.87 4.62 -4.51
C ALA A 47 13.48 5.73 -3.51
N TYR A 48 12.35 6.39 -3.71
CA TYR A 48 11.81 7.39 -2.80
C TYR A 48 11.23 6.75 -1.53
N PHE A 49 10.36 5.75 -1.66
CA PHE A 49 9.79 5.01 -0.53
C PHE A 49 10.91 4.42 0.33
N ASP A 50 11.92 3.86 -0.32
CA ASP A 50 13.15 3.37 0.28
C ASP A 50 13.93 4.34 1.19
N ARG A 51 13.61 5.65 1.17
CA ARG A 51 14.29 6.73 1.90
C ARG A 51 13.37 7.56 2.79
N VAL A 52 12.08 7.70 2.44
CA VAL A 52 11.13 8.54 3.17
C VAL A 52 10.79 7.94 4.53
N GLN A 53 10.78 8.78 5.57
CA GLN A 53 10.49 8.35 6.95
C GLN A 53 9.12 8.84 7.44
N ASN A 54 8.57 9.91 6.85
CA ASN A 54 7.38 10.57 7.36
C ASN A 54 6.09 10.19 6.63
N LEU A 55 6.17 9.26 5.67
CA LEU A 55 5.03 8.87 4.86
C LEU A 55 4.03 8.08 5.71
N ARG A 56 2.77 8.52 5.70
CA ARG A 56 1.66 7.96 6.48
C ARG A 56 0.58 7.38 5.59
N GLU A 57 0.44 7.89 4.38
CA GLU A 57 -0.62 7.49 3.48
C GLU A 57 -0.12 7.37 2.06
N VAL A 58 -0.46 6.24 1.42
CA VAL A 58 -0.23 6.02 0.01
C VAL A 58 -1.51 5.46 -0.57
N SER A 59 -2.11 6.16 -1.53
CA SER A 59 -3.31 5.72 -2.24
C SER A 59 -2.99 5.53 -3.72
N PHE A 60 -3.36 4.38 -4.26
CA PHE A 60 -3.40 4.11 -5.69
C PHE A 60 -4.82 3.69 -6.03
N ALA A 61 -5.52 4.48 -6.84
CA ALA A 61 -6.87 4.19 -7.28
C ALA A 61 -6.93 4.09 -8.81
N GLY A 62 -7.66 3.09 -9.32
CA GLY A 62 -7.95 2.93 -10.74
C GLY A 62 -7.06 1.90 -11.47
N PRO A 63 -7.58 1.30 -12.56
CA PRO A 63 -6.93 0.19 -13.26
C PRO A 63 -5.62 0.59 -13.93
N GLU A 64 -5.41 1.86 -14.26
CA GLU A 64 -4.18 2.36 -14.88
C GLU A 64 -2.97 2.27 -13.92
N CYS A 65 -3.21 2.18 -12.61
CA CYS A 65 -2.19 2.02 -11.57
C CYS A 65 -1.68 0.57 -11.46
N MET A 66 -2.40 -0.43 -12.00
CA MET A 66 -2.15 -1.88 -11.83
C MET A 66 -0.82 -2.40 -12.39
N ALA A 67 -0.37 -1.90 -13.55
CA ALA A 67 0.95 -2.27 -14.08
C ALA A 67 2.10 -1.78 -13.17
N ALA A 68 1.77 -0.88 -12.24
CA ALA A 68 2.68 -0.22 -11.32
C ALA A 68 2.51 -0.65 -9.86
N THR A 69 1.74 -1.70 -9.53
CA THR A 69 1.62 -2.16 -8.13
C THR A 69 2.43 -3.43 -7.83
N SER A 70 2.99 -4.09 -8.87
CA SER A 70 3.76 -5.33 -8.72
C SER A 70 5.07 -5.18 -7.94
N TRP A 71 5.64 -3.97 -7.90
CA TRP A 71 6.87 -3.65 -7.16
C TRP A 71 6.63 -3.18 -5.72
N ILE A 72 5.41 -2.70 -5.41
CA ILE A 72 5.01 -2.18 -4.09
C ILE A 72 5.41 -3.14 -2.96
N PRO A 73 5.15 -4.46 -3.02
CA PRO A 73 5.48 -5.37 -1.92
C PRO A 73 6.96 -5.41 -1.55
N THR A 74 7.86 -5.11 -2.49
CA THR A 74 9.31 -5.21 -2.27
C THR A 74 9.88 -3.94 -1.67
N SER A 75 9.44 -2.79 -2.16
CA SER A 75 9.98 -1.47 -1.81
C SER A 75 9.39 -0.93 -0.51
N THR A 76 8.10 -1.21 -0.27
CA THR A 76 7.48 -0.78 0.97
C THR A 76 8.14 -1.48 2.15
N THR A 77 8.59 -2.74 2.05
CA THR A 77 9.15 -3.47 3.20
C THR A 77 10.32 -2.80 3.92
N ARG A 78 11.19 -2.03 3.23
CA ARG A 78 12.28 -1.29 3.87
C ARG A 78 11.84 0.07 4.41
N ALA A 79 11.13 0.85 3.59
CA ALA A 79 10.47 2.09 4.00
C ALA A 79 9.65 1.91 5.29
N LEU A 80 8.93 0.79 5.34
CA LEU A 80 8.04 0.38 6.42
C LEU A 80 8.78 -0.14 7.65
N ARG A 81 9.93 -0.79 7.45
CA ARG A 81 10.76 -1.29 8.56
C ARG A 81 11.43 -0.18 9.35
N GLU A 82 11.82 0.91 8.69
CA GLU A 82 12.69 1.94 9.26
C GLU A 82 12.00 3.29 9.46
N GLY A 83 10.94 3.59 8.70
CA GLY A 83 10.27 4.90 8.70
C GLY A 83 9.06 5.02 9.64
N CYS A 84 8.36 3.93 9.98
CA CYS A 84 7.15 4.03 10.78
C CYS A 84 7.47 4.29 12.27
N ASN A 85 7.52 5.57 12.65
CA ASN A 85 7.41 5.96 14.05
C ASN A 85 6.12 5.37 14.62
N ALA A 86 6.21 4.68 15.77
CA ALA A 86 5.13 3.90 16.39
C ALA A 86 3.82 4.67 16.71
N SER A 87 3.74 5.97 16.40
CA SER A 87 2.59 6.84 16.62
C SER A 87 1.49 6.75 15.57
N SER A 88 1.77 6.26 14.35
CA SER A 88 0.72 6.08 13.32
C SER A 88 1.13 4.99 12.32
N PRO A 89 0.27 3.99 12.04
CA PRO A 89 0.54 3.01 11.01
C PRO A 89 0.54 3.65 9.62
N LEU A 90 1.37 3.14 8.69
CA LEU A 90 1.24 3.48 7.28
C LEU A 90 -0.07 2.92 6.76
N HIS A 91 -0.88 3.79 6.17
CA HIS A 91 -2.07 3.43 5.45
C HIS A 91 -1.78 3.30 3.95
N LEU A 92 -1.97 2.11 3.40
CA LEU A 92 -1.88 1.85 1.97
C LEU A 92 -3.30 1.57 1.45
N ASP A 93 -3.85 2.53 0.73
CA ASP A 93 -5.14 2.43 0.08
C ASP A 93 -4.96 1.94 -1.37
N LEU A 94 -5.46 0.75 -1.64
CA LEU A 94 -5.51 0.13 -2.96
C LEU A 94 -6.96 -0.09 -3.40
N THR A 95 -7.89 0.73 -2.92
CA THR A 95 -9.29 0.70 -3.33
C THR A 95 -9.43 1.03 -4.83
N ALA A 96 -10.48 0.50 -5.46
CA ALA A 96 -10.71 0.62 -6.89
C ALA A 96 -9.59 0.02 -7.77
N ASN A 97 -8.96 -1.06 -7.30
CA ASN A 97 -8.04 -1.88 -8.09
C ASN A 97 -8.54 -3.32 -8.17
N ASP A 98 -8.41 -3.93 -9.36
CA ASP A 98 -8.67 -5.35 -9.56
C ASP A 98 -7.45 -6.19 -9.14
N ILE A 99 -7.20 -6.23 -7.83
CA ILE A 99 -6.12 -7.04 -7.25
C ILE A 99 -6.53 -8.50 -7.23
N GLY A 100 -5.95 -9.30 -8.11
CA GLY A 100 -6.13 -10.76 -8.08
C GLY A 100 -5.44 -11.43 -6.89
N ILE A 101 -5.78 -12.70 -6.65
CA ILE A 101 -5.26 -13.49 -5.52
C ILE A 101 -3.73 -13.51 -5.39
N LYS A 102 -3.00 -13.51 -6.52
CA LYS A 102 -1.53 -13.44 -6.52
C LYS A 102 -1.01 -12.13 -5.93
N GLY A 103 -1.69 -11.01 -6.23
CA GLY A 103 -1.37 -9.70 -5.68
C GLY A 103 -1.63 -9.66 -4.17
N VAL A 104 -2.79 -10.15 -3.73
CA VAL A 104 -3.12 -10.27 -2.30
C VAL A 104 -2.08 -11.13 -1.57
N GLY A 105 -1.69 -12.28 -2.13
CA GLY A 105 -0.66 -13.14 -1.54
C GLY A 105 0.71 -12.48 -1.42
N ALA A 106 1.09 -11.64 -2.39
CA ALA A 106 2.33 -10.85 -2.30
C ALA A 106 2.24 -9.78 -1.21
N LEU A 107 1.09 -9.10 -1.07
CA LEU A 107 0.85 -8.12 -0.01
C LEU A 107 0.88 -8.77 1.38
N LEU A 108 0.26 -9.93 1.55
CA LEU A 108 0.30 -10.68 2.81
C LEU A 108 1.73 -11.08 3.21
N LYS A 109 2.54 -11.55 2.25
CA LYS A 109 3.96 -11.87 2.49
C LYS A 109 4.77 -10.63 2.88
N ALA A 110 4.54 -9.51 2.20
CA ALA A 110 5.20 -8.25 2.56
C ALA A 110 4.78 -7.82 3.98
N LEU A 111 3.47 -7.82 4.28
CA LEU A 111 2.92 -7.47 5.58
C LEU A 111 3.48 -8.34 6.71
N ALA A 112 3.71 -9.63 6.47
CA ALA A 112 4.33 -10.54 7.44
C ALA A 112 5.73 -10.08 7.91
N THR A 113 6.41 -9.26 7.10
CA THR A 113 7.75 -8.72 7.39
C THR A 113 7.75 -7.26 7.84
N CYS A 114 6.58 -6.61 7.81
CA CYS A 114 6.39 -5.21 8.17
C CYS A 114 5.78 -5.08 9.56
N LEU A 115 5.91 -3.90 10.17
CA LEU A 115 5.25 -3.54 11.42
C LEU A 115 4.48 -2.22 11.20
N TYR A 116 3.32 -2.09 11.85
CA TYR A 116 2.47 -0.88 11.80
C TYR A 116 2.01 -0.50 10.39
N VAL A 117 1.48 -1.46 9.62
CA VAL A 117 0.96 -1.22 8.26
C VAL A 117 -0.47 -1.70 8.15
N ARG A 118 -1.32 -0.87 7.56
CA ARG A 118 -2.70 -1.20 7.24
C ARG A 118 -2.92 -1.01 5.75
N ILE A 119 -3.32 -2.08 5.07
CA ILE A 119 -3.69 -2.07 3.66
C ILE A 119 -5.20 -2.16 3.57
N GLU A 120 -5.82 -1.27 2.82
CA GLU A 120 -7.21 -1.37 2.39
C GLU A 120 -7.26 -1.74 0.91
N ILE A 121 -8.08 -2.73 0.58
CA ILE A 121 -8.31 -3.19 -0.78
C ILE A 121 -9.82 -3.23 -0.97
N ALA A 122 -10.33 -2.47 -1.93
CA ALA A 122 -11.67 -2.62 -2.45
C ALA A 122 -11.58 -3.05 -3.91
N CYS A 123 -12.05 -4.26 -4.20
CA CYS A 123 -12.05 -4.77 -5.56
C CYS A 123 -13.28 -4.24 -6.30
N THR A 124 -13.07 -3.68 -7.48
CA THR A 124 -14.17 -3.31 -8.38
C THR A 124 -14.89 -4.53 -8.96
N ASN A 125 -14.19 -5.66 -9.04
CA ASN A 125 -14.76 -6.95 -9.43
C ASN A 125 -14.72 -7.95 -8.26
N PHE A 126 -15.84 -8.05 -7.54
CA PHE A 126 -15.98 -8.88 -6.33
C PHE A 126 -15.75 -10.38 -6.58
N ASP A 127 -16.06 -10.85 -7.80
CA ASP A 127 -15.92 -12.26 -8.18
C ASP A 127 -14.44 -12.70 -8.25
N LEU A 128 -13.49 -11.76 -8.32
CA LEU A 128 -12.06 -12.09 -8.38
C LEU A 128 -11.50 -12.67 -7.08
N LEU A 129 -11.99 -12.20 -5.93
CA LEU A 129 -11.48 -12.59 -4.61
C LEU A 129 -12.48 -13.32 -3.74
N ALA A 130 -13.78 -13.23 -4.02
CA ALA A 130 -14.81 -13.93 -3.27
C ALA A 130 -14.55 -15.45 -3.12
N PRO A 131 -14.11 -16.19 -4.16
CA PRO A 131 -13.81 -17.63 -4.03
C PRO A 131 -12.62 -17.93 -3.11
N TYR A 132 -11.73 -16.97 -2.91
CA TYR A 132 -10.48 -17.14 -2.18
C TYR A 132 -10.53 -16.58 -0.75
N LYS A 133 -11.69 -16.10 -0.28
CA LYS A 133 -11.83 -15.49 1.05
C LYS A 133 -11.19 -16.33 2.17
N THR A 134 -11.56 -17.61 2.25
CA THR A 134 -11.06 -18.53 3.28
C THR A 134 -9.56 -18.77 3.15
N GLU A 135 -9.03 -18.82 1.93
CA GLU A 135 -7.59 -18.99 1.69
C GLU A 135 -6.80 -17.75 2.12
N ILE A 136 -7.33 -16.55 1.81
CA ILE A 136 -6.74 -15.27 2.22
C ILE A 136 -6.71 -15.16 3.75
N GLU A 137 -7.81 -15.49 4.43
CA GLU A 137 -7.90 -15.48 5.90
C GLU A 137 -6.92 -16.50 6.52
N ALA A 138 -6.86 -17.73 5.98
CA ALA A 138 -5.94 -18.76 6.45
C ALA A 138 -4.46 -18.36 6.25
N PHE A 139 -4.14 -17.77 5.10
CA PHE A 139 -2.80 -17.28 4.79
C PHE A 139 -2.40 -16.12 5.71
N ALA A 140 -3.32 -15.18 5.94
CA ALA A 140 -3.10 -14.07 6.85
C ALA A 140 -2.84 -14.58 8.28
N ALA A 141 -3.67 -15.50 8.77
CA ALA A 141 -3.51 -16.12 10.09
C ALA A 141 -2.17 -16.86 10.22
N PHE A 142 -1.75 -17.62 9.20
CA PHE A 142 -0.46 -18.32 9.18
C PHE A 142 0.73 -17.37 9.33
N HIS A 143 0.63 -16.16 8.78
CA HIS A 143 1.66 -15.14 8.84
C HIS A 143 1.50 -14.14 10.02
N GLY A 144 0.51 -14.34 10.89
CA GLY A 144 0.20 -13.41 11.98
C GLY A 144 -0.35 -12.05 11.53
N VAL A 145 -0.80 -11.95 10.28
CA VAL A 145 -1.43 -10.77 9.69
C VAL A 145 -2.91 -10.79 10.08
N ALA A 146 -3.42 -9.70 10.64
CA ALA A 146 -4.85 -9.59 10.88
C ALA A 146 -5.55 -9.23 9.57
N ALA A 147 -6.53 -10.06 9.15
CA ALA A 147 -7.33 -9.81 7.96
C ALA A 147 -8.80 -9.67 8.34
N THR A 148 -9.46 -8.66 7.79
CA THR A 148 -10.91 -8.48 7.87
C THR A 148 -11.44 -8.44 6.45
N VAL A 149 -12.20 -9.48 6.08
CA VAL A 149 -12.72 -9.66 4.72
C VAL A 149 -14.25 -9.53 4.72
N THR A 150 -14.73 -8.40 4.20
CA THR A 150 -16.15 -8.16 3.92
C THR A 150 -16.45 -8.47 2.45
N HIS A 151 -17.71 -8.32 2.03
CA HIS A 151 -18.13 -8.60 0.65
C HIS A 151 -17.41 -7.71 -0.37
N GLU A 152 -17.06 -6.48 0.02
CA GLU A 152 -16.54 -5.46 -0.90
C GLU A 152 -15.16 -4.92 -0.51
N HIS A 153 -14.77 -5.09 0.76
CA HIS A 153 -13.57 -4.50 1.32
C HIS A 153 -12.75 -5.54 2.09
N TYR A 154 -11.45 -5.56 1.82
CA TYR A 154 -10.45 -6.35 2.50
C TYR A 154 -9.52 -5.39 3.23
N THR A 155 -9.46 -5.50 4.56
CA THR A 155 -8.48 -4.80 5.38
C THR A 155 -7.42 -5.79 5.85
N LEU A 156 -6.16 -5.53 5.54
CA LEU A 156 -5.02 -6.36 5.94
C LEU A 156 -4.09 -5.52 6.84
N CYS A 157 -3.83 -5.99 8.05
CA CYS A 157 -2.98 -5.31 9.02
C CYS A 157 -1.77 -6.17 9.35
N SER A 158 -0.57 -5.59 9.26
CA SER A 158 0.69 -6.25 9.62
C SER A 158 0.63 -6.87 11.02
N PRO A 159 1.38 -7.96 11.27
CA PRO A 159 1.54 -8.49 12.61
C PRO A 159 2.05 -7.38 13.51
N SER A 160 1.37 -7.17 14.60
CA SER A 160 1.66 -6.04 15.47
C SER A 160 1.72 -6.53 16.89
N THR A 161 2.80 -6.16 17.58
CA THR A 161 3.02 -6.53 18.98
C THR A 161 2.01 -5.88 19.94
N HIS A 162 1.10 -5.02 19.45
CA HIS A 162 0.20 -4.20 20.26
C HIS A 162 -1.23 -3.95 19.70
N PHE A 163 -1.80 -4.76 18.81
CA PHE A 163 -3.21 -4.59 18.40
C PHE A 163 -4.22 -5.25 19.37
N GLN A 164 -4.06 -5.02 20.68
CA GLN A 164 -5.05 -5.45 21.68
C GLN A 164 -6.24 -4.48 21.86
N TYR A 165 -6.35 -3.39 21.10
CA TYR A 165 -7.30 -2.31 21.45
C TYR A 165 -8.31 -1.84 20.41
N TYR A 166 -8.49 -2.51 19.26
CA TYR A 166 -9.50 -2.06 18.27
C TYR A 166 -10.64 -3.05 17.96
N TYR A 167 -10.82 -4.09 18.79
CA TYR A 167 -11.99 -4.98 18.71
C TYR A 167 -12.87 -4.92 19.98
N ALA A 168 -13.13 -3.70 20.45
CA ALA A 168 -14.15 -3.45 21.47
C ALA A 168 -14.82 -2.09 21.22
N MET A 169 -15.63 -2.00 20.16
CA MET A 169 -16.76 -1.07 20.05
C MET A 169 -17.74 -1.58 19.01
#